data_AF-A0A7J2IMW8-F1
#
_entry.id   AF-A0A7J2IMW8-F1
#
_cell.length_a   1.000
_cell.length_b   1.000
_cell.length_c   1.000
_cell.angle_alpha   90.00
_cell.angle_beta   90.00
_cell.angle_gamma   90.00
#
_symmetry.space_group_name_H-M   'P 1'
#
loop_
_entity.id
_entity.type
_entity.pdbx_description
1 polymer ?
#
loop_
_entity_poly.entity_id
_entity_poly.type
_entity_poly.pdbx_seq_one_letter_code
_entity_poly.pdbx_strand_id
1 'polypeptide(L)' 'MSSRTTITILSKTKRALEALKKDESWDEFLLKLIAEIQRVRREKNRGKLSEILEAEFEEVKIKKWAREY' A
#
# COMPACT_ATOMS: atom_id res chain seq x y z
N MET A 1 12.74 8.81 25.82
CA MET A 1 13.32 9.94 25.06
C MET A 1 13.25 9.58 23.59
N SER A 2 12.71 10.46 22.73
CA SER A 2 12.87 10.26 21.28
C SER A 2 14.31 10.63 20.90
N SER A 3 15.01 9.72 20.23
CA SER A 3 16.30 10.02 19.61
C SER A 3 16.07 10.68 18.26
N ARG A 4 16.76 11.78 17.98
CA ARG A 4 16.73 12.41 16.65
C ARG A 4 17.73 11.71 15.75
N THR A 5 17.33 11.47 14.51
CA THR A 5 18.16 10.86 13.47
C THR A 5 18.16 11.76 12.22
N THR A 6 19.11 11.53 11.31
CA THR A 6 19.21 12.29 10.05
C THR A 6 19.13 11.32 8.87
N ILE A 7 18.30 11.65 7.89
CA ILE A 7 18.18 10.91 6.62
C ILE A 7 18.79 11.79 5.53
N THR A 8 19.86 11.33 4.90
CA THR A 8 20.48 12.04 3.78
C THR A 8 19.73 11.71 2.49
N ILE A 9 19.27 12.73 1.78
CA ILE A 9 18.56 12.61 0.50
C ILE A 9 19.05 13.68 -0.49
N LEU A 10 18.78 13.45 -1.77
CA LEU A 10 19.06 14.46 -2.80
C LEU A 10 18.20 15.72 -2.57
N SER A 11 18.77 16.88 -2.91
CA SER A 11 18.10 18.18 -2.79
C SER A 11 16.78 18.22 -3.59
N LYS A 12 16.76 17.61 -4.78
CA LYS A 12 15.54 17.49 -5.60
C LYS A 12 14.41 16.74 -4.87
N THR A 13 14.76 15.68 -4.14
CA THR A 13 13.81 14.86 -3.39
C THR A 13 13.26 15.66 -2.21
N LYS A 14 14.12 16.39 -1.48
CA LYS A 14 13.70 17.25 -0.39
C LYS A 14 12.69 18.31 -0.86
N ARG A 15 12.94 18.99 -1.98
CA ARG A 15 12.02 19.99 -2.56
C ARG A 15 10.66 19.40 -2.91
N ALA A 16 10.63 18.20 -3.50
CA ALA A 16 9.39 17.51 -3.83
C ALA A 16 8.59 17.16 -2.56
N LEU A 17 9.27 16.72 -1.50
CA LEU A 17 8.62 16.45 -0.21
C LEU A 17 8.13 17.74 0.47
N GLU A 18 8.88 18.85 0.40
CA GLU A 18 8.47 20.15 0.95
C GLU A 18 7.19 20.68 0.30
N ALA A 19 7.07 20.56 -1.02
CA ALA A 19 5.87 20.94 -1.76
C ALA A 19 4.62 20.17 -1.30
N LEU A 20 4.80 18.92 -0.86
CA LEU A 20 3.72 18.07 -0.35
C LEU A 20 3.46 18.28 1.15
N LYS A 21 4.51 18.52 1.95
CA LYS A 21 4.44 18.74 3.40
C LYS A 21 3.59 19.95 3.77
N LYS A 22 3.64 21.02 2.96
CA LYS A 22 3.02 22.32 3.27
C LYS A 22 3.48 22.79 4.66
N ASP A 23 2.56 23.07 5.58
CA ASP A 23 2.85 23.63 6.91
C ASP A 23 3.08 22.59 8.01
N GLU A 24 2.99 21.28 7.70
CA GLU A 24 3.11 20.20 8.70
C GLU A 24 4.55 20.00 9.20
N SER A 25 4.75 19.38 10.36
CA SER A 25 6.10 18.97 10.77
C SER A 25 6.63 17.83 9.88
N TRP A 26 7.96 17.69 9.78
CA TRP A 26 8.57 16.59 9.02
C TRP A 26 8.17 15.22 9.56
N ASP A 27 8.07 15.08 10.89
CA ASP A 27 7.72 13.82 11.53
C ASP A 27 6.27 13.42 11.23
N GLU A 28 5.31 14.35 11.37
CA GLU A 28 3.90 14.08 11.06
C GLU A 28 3.71 13.73 9.58
N PHE A 29 4.34 14.50 8.69
CA PHE A 29 4.24 14.27 7.26
C PHE A 29 4.81 12.92 6.84
N LEU A 30 5.99 12.55 7.33
CA LEU A 30 6.62 11.27 6.98
C LEU A 30 5.83 10.09 7.57
N LEU A 31 5.26 10.23 8.77
CA LEU A 31 4.38 9.21 9.36
C LEU A 31 3.10 9.02 8.55
N LYS A 32 2.46 10.11 8.10
CA LYS A 32 1.30 10.04 7.19
C LYS A 32 1.65 9.36 5.87
N LEU A 33 2.81 9.70 5.30
CA LEU A 33 3.29 9.09 4.06
C LEU A 33 3.49 7.58 4.21
N ILE A 34 4.03 7.12 5.35
CA ILE A 34 4.16 5.69 5.67
C ILE A 34 2.78 5.03 5.74
N ALA A 35 1.83 5.65 6.45
CA ALA A 35 0.47 5.11 6.58
C ALA A 35 -0.24 4.98 5.22
N GLU A 36 -0.07 5.97 4.33
CA GLU A 36 -0.63 5.94 2.98
C GLU A 36 0.01 4.85 2.13
N ILE A 37 1.34 4.71 2.16
CA ILE A 37 2.05 3.63 1.45
C ILE A 37 1.56 2.26 1.94
N GLN A 38 1.38 2.09 3.25
CA GLN A 38 0.84 0.85 3.80
C GLN A 38 -0.62 0.61 3.36
N ARG A 39 -1.44 1.66 3.30
CA ARG A 39 -2.82 1.57 2.79
C ARG A 39 -2.85 1.12 1.34
N VAL A 40 -2.06 1.75 0.47
CA VAL A 40 -1.95 1.39 -0.95
C VAL A 40 -1.46 -0.05 -1.12
N ARG A 41 -0.47 -0.49 -0.33
CA ARG A 41 0.01 -1.87 -0.35
C ARG A 41 -1.08 -2.86 0.08
N ARG A 42 -1.83 -2.56 1.14
CA ARG A 42 -2.95 -3.39 1.60
C ARG A 42 -4.04 -3.49 0.53
N GLU A 43 -4.40 -2.37 -0.10
CA GLU A 43 -5.43 -2.36 -1.12
C GLU A 43 -5.01 -3.17 -2.36
N LYS A 44 -3.75 -3.03 -2.80
CA LYS A 44 -3.19 -3.85 -3.88
C LYS A 44 -3.20 -5.33 -3.53
N ASN A 45 -2.90 -5.69 -2.28
CA ASN A 45 -2.95 -7.08 -1.83
C ASN A 45 -4.38 -7.60 -1.72
N ARG A 46 -5.36 -6.77 -1.33
CA ARG A 46 -6.79 -7.14 -1.35
C ARG A 46 -7.29 -7.38 -2.77
N GLY A 47 -6.92 -6.54 -3.73
CA GLY A 47 -7.24 -6.75 -5.15
C GLY A 47 -6.73 -8.10 -5.64
N LYS A 48 -5.45 -8.41 -5.37
CA LYS A 48 -4.87 -9.72 -5.69
C LYS A 48 -5.56 -10.88 -4.97
N LEU A 49 -5.95 -10.71 -3.71
CA LEU A 49 -6.67 -11.74 -2.96
C LEU A 49 -8.07 -11.96 -3.55
N SER A 50 -8.73 -10.90 -4.00
CA SER A 50 -10.02 -10.98 -4.69
C SER A 50 -9.89 -11.73 -6.01
N GLU A 51 -8.86 -11.45 -6.82
CA GLU A 51 -8.59 -12.16 -8.07
C GLU A 51 -8.32 -13.66 -7.83
N ILE A 52 -7.55 -14.01 -6.79
CA ILE A 52 -7.27 -15.41 -6.43
C ILE A 52 -8.55 -16.10 -5.96
N LEU A 53 -9.34 -15.45 -5.09
CA LEU A 53 -10.59 -16.03 -4.61
C LEU A 53 -11.61 -16.21 -5.74
N GLU A 54 -11.75 -15.24 -6.63
CA GLU A 54 -12.66 -15.30 -7.78
C GLU A 54 -12.26 -16.43 -8.73
N ALA A 55 -10.96 -16.60 -9.00
CA ALA A 55 -10.43 -17.73 -9.75
C ALA A 55 -10.69 -19.09 -9.07
N GLU A 56 -10.49 -19.20 -7.75
CA GLU A 56 -10.80 -20.43 -7.01
C GLU A 56 -12.32 -20.73 -6.97
N PHE A 57 -13.17 -19.71 -6.87
CA PHE A 57 -14.63 -19.88 -6.91
C PHE A 57 -15.13 -20.35 -8.28
N GLU A 58 -14.54 -19.86 -9.38
CA GLU A 58 -14.83 -20.30 -10.74
C GLU A 58 -14.46 -21.78 -10.94
N GLU A 59 -13.26 -22.19 -10.49
CA GLU A 59 -12.81 -23.58 -10.60
C GLU A 59 -13.69 -24.57 -9.82
N VAL A 60 -14.14 -24.20 -8.62
CA VAL A 60 -15.01 -25.05 -7.80
C VAL A 60 -16.39 -25.21 -8.43
N LYS A 61 -16.95 -24.17 -9.05
CA LYS A 61 -18.22 -24.25 -9.79
C LYS A 61 -18.11 -25.18 -11.00
N ILE A 62 -17.06 -25.04 -11.80
CA ILE A 62 -16.82 -25.89 -12.99
C ILE A 62 -16.69 -27.37 -12.60
N LYS A 63 -15.94 -27.69 -11.53
CA LYS A 63 -15.78 -29.07 -11.04
C LYS A 63 -17.09 -29.70 -10.53
N LYS A 64 -18.00 -28.92 -9.93
CA LYS A 64 -19.32 -29.43 -9.53
C LYS A 64 -20.18 -29.74 -10.74
N TRP A 65 -20.21 -28.86 -11.74
CA TRP A 65 -21.00 -29.05 -12.95
C TRP A 65 -20.53 -30.25 -13.77
N ALA A 66 -19.22 -30.46 -13.87
CA ALA A 66 -18.64 -31.61 -14.59
C ALA A 66 -18.87 -32.97 -13.89
N ARG A 67 -19.36 -32.98 -12.64
CA ARG A 67 -19.63 -34.20 -11.86
C ARG A 67 -21.12 -34.56 -11.81
N GLU A 68 -21.98 -33.63 -12.22
CA GLU A 68 -23.44 -33.81 -12.31
C GLU A 68 -23.91 -34.29 -13.71
N TYR A 69 -22.98 -34.50 -14.65
CA TYR A 69 -23.19 -35.10 -15.97
C TYR A 69 -22.49 -36.45 -16.10
#